data_AF-A0A3M1L8U1-F1
#
_entry.id   AF-A0A3M1L8U1-F1
#
_cell.length_a   1.000
_cell.length_b   1.000
_cell.length_c   1.000
_cell.angle_alpha   90.00
_cell.angle_beta   90.00
_cell.angle_gamma   90.00
#
_symmetry.space_group_name_H-M   'P 1'
#
loop_
_entity.id
_entity.type
_entity.pdbx_description
1 polymer ?
#
loop_
_entity_poly.entity_id
_entity_poly.type
_entity_poly.pdbx_seq_one_letter_code
_entity_poly.pdbx_strand_id
1 'polypeptide(L)'
;MVWIVLFLVWIVGGALIGWGVPKLFKSEPPYGLAVDLLASILAAVLLGVVEWSWILPALGFTGPLKLAAALGDPLGLSLIVLWLLRRAKG
;
A
#
# COMPACT_ATOMS: atom_id res chain seq x y z
N MET A 1 14.38 -5.91 -14.04
CA MET A 1 14.35 -4.44 -13.88
C MET A 1 13.00 -3.94 -13.36
N VAL A 2 11.87 -4.28 -13.99
CA VAL A 2 10.53 -3.81 -13.55
C VAL A 2 10.19 -4.14 -12.09
N TRP A 3 10.56 -5.33 -11.61
CA TRP A 3 10.34 -5.74 -10.22
C TRP A 3 10.98 -4.82 -9.19
N ILE A 4 12.23 -4.41 -9.42
CA ILE A 4 12.96 -3.52 -8.50
C ILE A 4 12.23 -2.18 -8.40
N VAL A 5 11.76 -1.65 -9.54
CA VAL A 5 11.00 -0.39 -9.58
C VAL A 5 9.69 -0.53 -8.82
N LEU A 6 8.93 -1.61 -9.07
CA LEU A 6 7.66 -1.84 -8.38
C LEU A 6 7.82 -1.98 -6.86
N PHE A 7 8.80 -2.78 -6.41
CA PHE A 7 9.11 -2.91 -4.99
C PHE A 7 9.50 -1.58 -4.35
N LEU A 8 10.35 -0.79 -5.02
CA LEU A 8 10.71 0.53 -4.52
C LEU A 8 9.49 1.44 -4.40
N VAL A 9 8.59 1.44 -5.39
CA VAL A 9 7.38 2.27 -5.35
C VAL A 9 6.43 1.81 -4.25
N TRP A 10 6.23 0.50 -4.04
CA TRP A 10 5.37 0.01 -2.96
C TRP A 10 5.95 0.28 -1.57
N ILE A 11 7.26 0.10 -1.39
CA ILE A 11 7.92 0.36 -0.11
C ILE A 11 7.88 1.86 0.19
N VAL A 12 8.32 2.71 -0.75
CA VAL A 12 8.35 4.17 -0.57
C VAL A 12 6.94 4.72 -0.45
N GLY A 13 6.02 4.32 -1.32
CA GLY A 13 4.62 4.76 -1.29
C GLY A 13 3.91 4.32 -0.02
N GLY A 14 4.08 3.06 0.39
CA GLY A 14 3.56 2.55 1.67
C GLY A 14 4.14 3.30 2.86
N ALA A 15 5.44 3.59 2.87
CA ALA A 15 6.08 4.38 3.93
C ALA A 15 5.55 5.82 3.99
N LEU A 16 5.39 6.47 2.83
CA LEU A 16 4.81 7.82 2.72
C LEU A 16 3.38 7.84 3.25
N ILE A 17 2.59 6.80 2.99
CA ILE A 17 1.22 6.65 3.50
C ILE A 17 1.23 6.44 5.02
N GLY A 18 2.03 5.49 5.52
CA GLY A 18 2.17 5.20 6.97
C GLY A 18 2.58 6.42 7.78
N TRP A 19 3.47 7.24 7.23
CA TRP A 19 3.91 8.49 7.85
C TRP A 19 2.93 9.66 7.64
N GLY A 20 2.30 9.73 6.47
CA GLY A 20 1.47 10.84 6.04
C GLY A 20 0.05 10.82 6.61
N VAL A 21 -0.56 9.64 6.73
CA VAL A 21 -1.95 9.48 7.20
C VAL A 21 -2.18 10.08 8.59
N PRO A 22 -1.32 9.83 9.61
CA PRO A 22 -1.45 10.51 10.90
C PRO A 22 -1.53 12.03 10.78
N LYS A 23 -0.69 12.62 9.92
CA LYS A 23 -0.61 14.07 9.73
C LYS A 23 -1.79 14.64 8.95
N LEU A 24 -2.19 13.95 7.89
CA LEU A 24 -3.28 14.39 7.02
C LEU A 24 -4.63 14.39 7.74
N PHE A 25 -4.86 13.37 8.58
CA PHE A 25 -6.11 13.22 9.32
C PHE A 25 -6.03 13.71 10.76
N LYS A 26 -4.91 14.35 11.17
CA LYS A 26 -4.66 14.78 12.55
C LYS A 26 -4.96 13.68 13.57
N SER A 27 -4.62 12.44 13.22
CA SER A 27 -4.89 11.25 14.02
C SER A 27 -3.60 10.75 14.63
N GLU A 28 -3.65 10.31 15.89
CA GLU A 28 -2.51 9.64 16.51
C GLU A 28 -2.44 8.19 16.04
N PRO A 29 -1.25 7.68 15.67
CA PRO A 29 -1.10 6.29 15.27
C PRO A 29 -1.41 5.39 16.47
N PRO A 30 -2.41 4.49 16.37
CA PRO A 30 -2.95 3.77 17.51
C PRO A 30 -1.89 2.89 18.21
N TYR A 31 -0.97 2.32 17.45
CA TYR A 31 0.10 1.45 17.98
C TYR A 31 1.50 2.08 17.80
N GLY A 32 1.55 3.39 17.58
CA GLY A 32 2.78 4.12 17.28
C GLY A 32 3.16 4.12 15.80
N LEU A 33 4.01 5.08 15.42
CA LEU A 33 4.38 5.34 14.02
C LEU A 33 5.06 4.15 13.34
N ALA A 34 5.85 3.37 14.09
CA ALA A 34 6.54 2.20 13.55
C ALA A 34 5.56 1.12 13.05
N VAL A 35 4.44 0.93 13.76
CA VAL A 35 3.42 -0.05 13.37
C VAL A 35 2.65 0.44 12.13
N ASP A 36 2.29 1.73 12.08
CA ASP A 36 1.65 2.31 10.89
C ASP A 36 2.54 2.15 9.65
N LEU A 37 3.83 2.44 9.76
CA LEU A 37 4.81 2.26 8.67
C LEU A 37 4.93 0.80 8.24
N LEU A 38 5.09 -0.12 9.18
CA LEU A 38 5.23 -1.54 8.84
C LEU A 38 3.94 -2.07 8.22
N ALA A 39 2.77 -1.76 8.79
CA ALA A 39 1.49 -2.22 8.28
C ALA A 39 1.22 -1.69 6.87
N SER A 40 1.49 -0.40 6.60
CA SER A 40 1.26 0.19 5.29
C SER A 40 2.22 -0.36 4.23
N ILE A 41 3.51 -0.52 4.55
CA ILE A 41 4.51 -1.10 3.64
C ILE A 41 4.16 -2.56 3.34
N LEU A 42 3.86 -3.36 4.36
CA LEU A 42 3.52 -4.77 4.17
C LEU A 42 2.23 -4.92 3.35
N ALA A 43 1.20 -4.12 3.62
CA ALA A 43 -0.03 -4.14 2.83
C ALA A 43 0.23 -3.82 1.35
N ALA A 44 0.99 -2.76 1.07
CA ALA A 44 1.32 -2.36 -0.30
C ALA A 44 2.18 -3.41 -1.02
N VAL A 45 3.19 -3.98 -0.34
CA VAL A 45 4.06 -4.98 -0.96
C VAL A 45 3.31 -6.30 -1.20
N LEU A 46 2.56 -6.79 -0.21
CA LEU A 46 1.85 -8.06 -0.33
C LEU A 46 0.78 -8.01 -1.43
N LEU A 47 -0.06 -6.97 -1.44
CA LEU A 47 -1.05 -6.84 -2.51
C LEU A 47 -0.36 -6.59 -3.85
N GLY A 48 0.61 -5.70 -3.93
CA GLY A 48 1.30 -5.39 -5.18
C GLY A 48 1.94 -6.61 -5.84
N VAL A 49 2.61 -7.47 -5.06
CA VAL A 49 3.18 -8.73 -5.55
C VAL A 49 2.07 -9.65 -6.07
N VAL A 50 0.97 -9.79 -5.32
CA VAL A 50 -0.13 -10.68 -5.70
C VAL A 50 -0.82 -10.19 -6.97
N GLU A 51 -1.05 -8.89 -7.06
CA GLU A 51 -1.72 -8.26 -8.19
C GLU A 51 -0.91 -8.37 -9.46
N TRP A 52 0.36 -7.98 -9.38
CA TRP A 52 1.23 -7.98 -10.55
C TRP A 52 1.46 -9.38 -11.14
N SER A 53 1.57 -10.37 -10.26
CA SER A 53 1.89 -11.76 -10.62
C SER A 53 0.68 -12.56 -11.10
N TRP A 54 -0.47 -12.40 -10.44
CA TRP A 54 -1.60 -13.30 -10.64
C TRP A 54 -2.89 -12.57 -11.01
N ILE A 55 -3.29 -11.52 -10.28
CA ILE A 55 -4.61 -10.90 -10.50
C ILE A 55 -4.66 -10.15 -11.82
N LEU A 56 -3.72 -9.22 -12.06
CA LEU A 56 -3.74 -8.39 -13.26
C LEU A 56 -3.56 -9.19 -14.56
N PRO A 57 -2.66 -10.20 -14.63
CA PRO A 57 -2.59 -11.09 -15.78
C PRO A 57 -3.89 -11.90 -15.97
N ALA A 58 -4.50 -12.40 -14.91
CA ALA A 58 -5.75 -13.17 -14.99
C ALA A 58 -6.94 -12.31 -15.47
N LEU A 59 -6.94 -11.01 -15.13
CA LEU A 59 -7.93 -10.05 -15.60
C LEU A 59 -7.64 -9.50 -17.01
N GLY A 60 -6.54 -9.93 -17.64
CA GLY A 60 -6.15 -9.47 -18.98
C GLY A 60 -5.67 -8.02 -19.04
N PHE A 61 -5.26 -7.43 -17.91
CA PHE A 61 -4.75 -6.06 -17.87
C PHE A 61 -3.37 -5.99 -18.52
N THR A 62 -3.18 -5.01 -19.41
CA THR A 62 -1.94 -4.80 -20.16
C THR A 62 -1.53 -3.33 -20.19
N GLY A 63 -0.27 -3.07 -20.55
CA GLY A 63 0.24 -1.73 -20.82
C GLY A 63 0.12 -0.76 -19.63
N PRO A 64 -0.22 0.54 -19.88
CA PRO A 64 -0.33 1.56 -18.85
C PRO A 64 -1.39 1.26 -17.78
N LEU A 65 -2.50 0.62 -18.15
CA LEU A 65 -3.58 0.28 -17.21
C LEU A 65 -3.10 -0.73 -16.17
N LYS A 66 -2.30 -1.73 -16.58
CA LYS A 66 -1.68 -2.68 -15.65
C LYS A 66 -0.78 -1.97 -14.65
N LEU A 67 -0.01 -0.98 -15.09
CA LEU A 67 0.85 -0.21 -14.20
C LEU A 67 0.04 0.67 -13.25
N ALA A 68 -1.01 1.34 -13.74
CA ALA A 68 -1.87 2.16 -12.89
C ALA A 68 -2.53 1.34 -11.77
N ALA A 69 -3.10 0.18 -12.11
CA ALA A 69 -3.71 -0.73 -11.14
C ALA A 69 -2.68 -1.25 -10.12
N ALA A 70 -1.55 -1.77 -10.61
CA ALA A 70 -0.47 -2.30 -9.76
C ALA A 70 0.16 -1.27 -8.81
N LEU A 71 -0.05 0.02 -9.03
CA LEU A 71 0.40 1.09 -8.14
C LEU A 71 -0.73 1.61 -7.27
N GLY A 72 -1.92 1.82 -7.85
CA GLY A 72 -3.06 2.41 -7.16
C GLY A 72 -3.64 1.48 -6.10
N ASP A 73 -3.91 0.23 -6.46
CA ASP A 73 -4.63 -0.70 -5.58
C ASP A 73 -3.81 -1.06 -4.32
N PRO A 74 -2.49 -1.34 -4.40
CA PRO A 74 -1.71 -1.64 -3.19
C PRO A 74 -1.54 -0.44 -2.26
N LEU A 75 -1.37 0.76 -2.81
CA LEU A 75 -1.32 1.98 -2.02
C LEU A 75 -2.68 2.31 -1.41
N GLY A 76 -3.77 2.10 -2.16
CA GLY A 76 -5.14 2.20 -1.67
C GLY A 76 -5.41 1.24 -0.50
N LEU A 77 -4.98 -0.02 -0.62
CA LEU A 77 -5.09 -1.00 0.47
C LEU A 77 -4.33 -0.55 1.70
N SER A 78 -3.14 0.04 1.55
CA SER A 78 -2.38 0.53 2.70
C SER A 78 -3.14 1.60 3.50
N LEU A 79 -3.90 2.48 2.83
CA LEU A 79 -4.81 3.43 3.49
C LEU A 79 -5.94 2.71 4.24
N ILE A 80 -6.55 1.72 3.61
CA ILE A 80 -7.63 0.92 4.21
C ILE A 80 -7.13 0.19 5.46
N VAL A 81 -5.95 -0.42 5.41
CA VAL A 81 -5.34 -1.12 6.56
C VAL A 81 -5.09 -0.15 7.71
N LEU A 82 -4.54 1.03 7.43
CA LEU A 82 -4.33 2.06 8.44
C LEU A 82 -5.64 2.57 9.05
N TRP A 83 -6.69 2.72 8.24
CA TRP A 83 -8.02 3.05 8.72
C TRP A 83 -8.59 1.95 9.62
N LEU A 84 -8.44 0.68 9.24
CA LEU A 84 -8.87 -0.47 10.05
C LEU A 84 -8.14 -0.53 11.39
N LEU A 85 -6.82 -0.30 11.43
CA LEU A 85 -6.05 -0.26 12.68
C LEU A 85 -6.59 0.81 13.64
N ARG A 86 -6.98 1.98 13.13
CA ARG A 86 -7.60 3.05 13.93
C ARG A 86 -8.98 2.63 14.41
N ARG A 87 -9.77 1.96 13.57
CA ARG A 87 -11.12 1.50 13.93
C ARG A 87 -11.11 0.33 14.93
N ALA A 88 -10.08 -0.50 14.94
CA ALA A 88 -9.97 -1.63 15.85
C ALA A 88 -9.55 -1.22 17.27
N LYS A 89 -8.76 -0.15 17.40
CA LYS A 89 -8.36 0.41 18.70
C LYS A 89 -9.33 1.48 19.22
N GLY A 90 -10.02 2.18 18.31
CA GLY A 90 -10.93 3.30 18.57
C GLY A 90 -12.38 2.91 18.80
#